data_AF-A0A7L1MBQ7-F1
#
_entry.id   AF-A0A7L1MBQ7-F1
#
_cell.length_a   1.000
_cell.length_b   1.000
_cell.length_c   1.000
_cell.angle_alpha   90.00
_cell.angle_beta   90.00
_cell.angle_gamma   90.00
#
_symmetry.space_group_name_H-M   'P 1'
#
loop_
_entity.id
_entity.type
_entity.pdbx_description
1 polymer ?
#
loop_
_entity_poly.entity_id
_entity_poly.type
_entity_poly.pdbx_seq_one_letter_code
_entity_poly.pdbx_strand_id
1 'polypeptide(L)'
;EVLCVCKIKYYYFVSVVTVYPDLCTISLVAVGDMNKYMDKLLFWEDVYGFDMSCMKRAVIPEAVVEVLDPSTLISTASVIKHIDCNTVSTPDLEFSSDFTLSVTMKTQCT
;
A
#
# COMPACT_ATOMS: atom_id res chain seq x y z
N GLU A 1 2.88 -11.95 2.49
CA GLU A 1 2.87 -13.29 1.87
C GLU A 1 4.13 -13.62 1.04
N VAL A 2 4.61 -12.71 0.19
CA VAL A 2 5.83 -12.90 -0.64
C VAL A 2 7.07 -13.36 0.16
N LEU A 3 7.29 -12.81 1.35
CA LEU A 3 8.41 -13.20 2.22
C LEU A 3 8.35 -14.68 2.66
N CYS A 4 7.14 -15.22 2.83
CA CYS A 4 6.94 -16.62 3.20
C CYS A 4 7.37 -17.55 2.06
N VAL A 5 7.00 -17.19 0.83
CA VAL A 5 7.30 -17.94 -0.39
C VAL A 5 8.81 -17.95 -0.69
N CYS A 6 9.49 -16.81 -0.60
CA CYS A 6 10.95 -16.75 -0.76
C CYS A 6 11.69 -17.58 0.28
N LYS A 7 11.24 -17.57 1.54
CA LYS A 7 11.84 -18.41 2.61
C LYS A 7 11.68 -19.90 2.33
N ILE A 8 10.52 -20.34 1.83
CA ILE A 8 10.28 -21.74 1.48
C ILE A 8 11.22 -22.18 0.35
N LYS A 9 11.39 -21.38 -0.71
CA LYS A 9 12.32 -21.71 -1.80
C LYS A 9 13.77 -21.82 -1.31
N TYR A 10 14.21 -20.90 -0.45
CA TYR A 10 15.55 -20.92 0.14
C TYR A 10 15.79 -22.18 0.99
N TYR A 11 14.81 -22.60 1.79
CA TYR A 11 14.93 -23.78 2.65
C TYR A 11 14.86 -25.11 1.91
N TYR A 12 14.07 -25.20 0.84
CA TYR A 12 13.84 -26.48 0.17
C TYR A 12 14.82 -26.77 -0.98
N PHE A 13 15.65 -25.81 -1.43
CA PHE A 13 16.76 -25.99 -2.40
C PHE A 13 16.53 -27.02 -3.52
N VAL A 14 15.30 -27.10 -4.04
CA VAL A 14 14.94 -28.03 -5.12
C VAL A 14 14.95 -27.24 -6.42
N SER A 15 15.88 -27.60 -7.31
CA SER A 15 16.12 -27.00 -8.63
C SER A 15 14.92 -27.08 -9.61
N VAL A 16 13.81 -27.70 -9.21
CA VAL A 16 12.62 -27.92 -10.04
C VAL A 16 11.29 -27.47 -9.42
N VAL A 17 11.30 -26.78 -8.26
CA VAL A 17 10.05 -26.27 -7.68
C VAL A 17 9.63 -24.99 -8.38
N THR A 18 8.47 -25.04 -9.04
CA THR A 18 7.82 -23.87 -9.61
C THR A 18 6.91 -23.24 -8.56
N VAL A 19 7.03 -21.92 -8.39
CA VAL A 19 6.32 -21.16 -7.37
C VAL A 19 5.15 -20.46 -8.03
N TYR A 20 3.95 -20.61 -7.49
CA TYR A 20 2.75 -19.93 -7.99
C TYR A 20 2.02 -19.20 -6.86
N PRO A 21 1.60 -17.94 -7.06
CA PRO A 21 1.90 -17.09 -8.21
C PRO A 21 3.39 -16.76 -8.33
N ASP A 22 3.90 -16.75 -9.56
CA ASP A 22 5.30 -16.50 -9.90
C ASP A 22 5.61 -15.01 -10.08
N LEU A 23 4.63 -14.21 -10.50
CA LEU A 23 4.78 -12.78 -10.73
C LEU A 23 3.83 -11.97 -9.83
N CYS A 24 4.40 -10.98 -9.15
CA CYS A 24 3.67 -10.04 -8.31
C CYS A 24 4.07 -8.60 -8.67
N THR A 25 3.11 -7.69 -8.76
CA THR A 25 3.37 -6.27 -9.05
C THR A 25 2.73 -5.40 -7.98
N ILE A 26 3.51 -4.49 -7.40
CA ILE A 26 3.05 -3.50 -6.42
C ILE A 26 2.84 -2.18 -7.16
N SER A 27 1.64 -1.63 -7.07
CA SER A 27 1.27 -0.35 -7.70
C SER A 27 0.76 0.63 -6.65
N LEU A 28 1.02 1.91 -6.87
CA LEU A 28 0.51 3.03 -6.08
C LEU A 28 -0.51 3.82 -6.89
N VAL A 29 -1.50 4.36 -6.21
CA VAL A 29 -2.51 5.25 -6.77
C VAL A 29 -2.86 6.32 -5.72
N ALA A 30 -3.13 7.54 -6.17
CA ALA A 30 -3.62 8.60 -5.30
C ALA A 30 -5.15 8.52 -5.17
N VAL A 31 -5.63 8.79 -3.97
CA VAL A 31 -7.04 8.73 -3.60
C VAL A 31 -7.45 10.09 -3.04
N GLY A 32 -8.62 10.56 -3.41
CA GLY A 32 -9.22 11.78 -2.87
C GLY A 32 -10.59 11.47 -2.32
N ASP A 33 -10.64 10.92 -1.10
CA ASP A 33 -11.89 10.57 -0.40
C ASP A 33 -12.01 11.38 0.89
N MET A 34 -12.69 12.52 0.77
CA MET A 34 -12.92 13.41 1.90
C MET A 34 -13.76 12.77 2.99
N ASN A 35 -14.73 11.91 2.65
CA ASN A 35 -15.58 11.30 3.67
C ASN A 35 -14.75 10.38 4.56
N LYS A 36 -13.88 9.55 3.97
CA LYS A 36 -12.96 8.70 4.73
C LYS A 36 -11.94 9.51 5.51
N TYR A 37 -11.43 10.61 4.93
CA TYR A 37 -10.53 11.51 5.65
C TYR A 37 -11.20 12.09 6.91
N MET A 38 -12.47 12.52 6.80
CA MET A 38 -13.22 13.03 7.95
C MET A 38 -13.42 11.94 9.01
N ASP A 39 -13.85 10.75 8.61
CA ASP A 39 -14.14 9.65 9.53
C ASP A 39 -12.91 9.08 10.24
N LYS A 40 -11.73 9.14 9.61
CA LYS A 40 -10.48 8.55 10.16
C LYS A 40 -9.58 9.56 10.85
N LEU A 41 -9.50 10.79 10.32
CA LEU A 41 -8.63 11.83 10.85
C LEU A 41 -9.43 12.87 11.61
N LEU A 42 -10.42 13.53 11.00
CA LEU A 42 -11.17 14.61 11.69
C LEU A 42 -12.01 14.12 12.87
N PHE A 43 -12.40 12.84 12.89
CA PHE A 43 -13.08 12.23 14.04
C PHE A 43 -12.36 12.50 15.37
N TRP A 44 -11.02 12.49 15.37
CA TRP A 44 -10.24 12.72 16.58
C TRP A 44 -10.20 14.18 17.03
N GLU A 45 -10.61 15.15 16.21
CA GLU A 45 -10.73 16.56 16.66
C GLU A 45 -11.90 16.76 17.61
N ASP A 46 -12.97 15.99 17.44
CA ASP A 46 -14.18 16.12 18.24
C ASP A 46 -14.85 14.76 18.44
N VAL A 47 -14.40 14.06 19.48
CA VAL A 47 -14.99 12.79 19.90
C VAL A 47 -16.07 13.09 20.94
N TYR A 48 -17.27 13.43 20.47
CA TYR A 48 -18.44 13.74 21.31
C TYR A 48 -18.26 14.93 22.27
N GLY A 49 -17.60 16.00 21.83
CA GLY A 49 -17.29 17.20 22.60
C GLY A 49 -15.90 17.20 23.24
N PHE A 50 -15.10 16.15 23.02
CA PHE A 50 -13.74 16.02 23.55
C PHE A 50 -12.70 16.09 22.44
N ASP A 51 -11.75 17.02 22.57
CA ASP A 51 -10.60 17.14 21.68
C ASP A 51 -9.59 16.01 21.97
N MET A 52 -9.48 15.06 21.04
CA MET A 52 -8.51 13.96 21.05
C MET A 52 -7.50 14.07 19.92
N SER A 53 -7.23 15.29 19.44
CA SER A 53 -6.34 15.54 18.29
C SER A 53 -4.94 14.97 18.46
N CYS A 54 -4.48 14.72 19.69
CA CYS A 54 -3.24 14.02 19.97
C CYS A 54 -3.17 12.61 19.33
N MET A 55 -4.31 11.93 19.17
CA MET A 55 -4.40 10.61 18.56
C MET A 55 -4.10 10.63 17.06
N LYS A 56 -4.34 11.75 16.37
CA LYS A 56 -4.02 11.89 14.93
C LYS A 56 -2.57 11.55 14.64
N ARG A 57 -1.65 11.95 15.51
CA ARG A 57 -0.21 11.70 15.35
C ARG A 57 0.15 10.22 15.38
N ALA A 58 -0.63 9.42 16.11
CA ALA A 58 -0.45 7.98 16.18
C ALA A 58 -1.08 7.27 14.97
N VAL A 59 -2.20 7.77 14.44
CA VAL A 59 -2.96 7.12 13.35
C VAL A 59 -2.38 7.42 11.96
N ILE A 60 -1.84 8.61 11.69
CA ILE A 60 -1.26 8.98 10.38
C ILE A 60 -0.21 7.97 9.85
N PRO A 61 0.75 7.47 10.66
CA PRO A 61 1.74 6.50 10.15
C PRO A 61 1.19 5.08 10.00
N GLU A 62 -0.03 4.78 10.48
CA GLU A 62 -0.60 3.44 10.38
C GLU A 62 -1.23 3.21 9.01
N ALA A 63 -0.78 2.16 8.32
CA ALA A 63 -1.37 1.74 7.06
C ALA A 63 -2.68 0.99 7.31
N VAL A 64 -3.75 1.41 6.62
CA VAL A 64 -5.08 0.80 6.72
C VAL A 64 -5.37 -0.03 5.46
N VAL A 65 -5.95 -1.21 5.63
CA VAL A 65 -6.40 -2.07 4.52
C VAL A 65 -7.92 -1.91 4.38
N GLU A 66 -8.36 -1.34 3.26
CA GLU A 66 -9.79 -1.12 2.98
C GLU A 66 -10.08 -1.23 1.49
N VAL A 67 -11.35 -1.48 1.14
CA VAL A 67 -11.84 -1.41 -0.23
C VAL A 67 -12.18 0.04 -0.57
N LEU A 68 -11.70 0.51 -1.72
CA LEU A 68 -11.93 1.87 -2.23
C LEU A 68 -12.98 1.85 -3.34
N ASP A 69 -13.74 2.94 -3.43
CA ASP A 69 -14.62 3.19 -4.57
C ASP A 69 -13.78 3.64 -5.79
N PRO A 70 -13.95 3.06 -6.99
CA PRO A 70 -13.18 3.47 -8.16
C PRO A 70 -13.33 4.95 -8.53
N SER A 71 -14.41 5.60 -8.13
CA SER A 71 -14.67 7.03 -8.39
C SER A 71 -13.83 7.97 -7.52
N THR A 72 -13.25 7.49 -6.42
CA THR A 72 -12.38 8.30 -5.54
C THR A 72 -10.91 8.24 -5.94
N LEU A 73 -10.56 7.48 -6.99
CA LEU A 73 -9.21 7.41 -7.55
C LEU A 73 -8.93 8.67 -8.38
N ILE A 74 -7.91 9.43 -7.99
CA ILE A 74 -7.60 10.75 -8.58
C ILE A 74 -6.36 10.73 -9.47
N SER A 75 -5.66 9.58 -9.56
CA SER A 75 -4.50 9.41 -10.43
C SER A 75 -4.54 8.10 -11.19
N THR A 76 -3.69 7.99 -12.21
CA THR A 76 -3.34 6.69 -12.81
C THR A 76 -2.48 5.89 -11.84
N ALA A 77 -2.60 4.55 -11.89
CA ALA A 77 -1.73 3.68 -11.11
C ALA A 77 -0.28 3.74 -11.64
N SER A 78 0.69 3.85 -10.74
CA SER A 78 2.11 3.75 -11.04
C SER A 78 2.66 2.49 -10.40
N VAL A 79 3.33 1.66 -11.18
CA VAL A 79 4.03 0.49 -10.65
C VAL A 79 5.29 0.95 -9.92
N ILE A 80 5.48 0.46 -8.69
CA ILE A 80 6.68 0.76 -7.88
C ILE A 80 7.62 -0.44 -7.72
N LYS A 81 7.11 -1.67 -7.92
CA LYS A 81 7.94 -2.87 -7.83
C LYS A 81 7.32 -4.01 -8.63
N HIS A 82 8.13 -4.63 -9.47
CA HIS A 82 7.88 -5.96 -9.99
C HIS A 82 8.68 -6.98 -9.20
N ILE A 83 8.04 -8.09 -8.86
CA ILE A 83 8.61 -9.18 -8.08
C ILE A 83 8.40 -10.47 -8.87
N ASP A 84 9.50 -11.09 -9.28
CA ASP A 84 9.50 -12.44 -9.83
C ASP A 84 9.96 -13.41 -8.74
N CYS A 85 9.03 -14.19 -8.21
CA CYS A 85 9.26 -15.18 -7.15
C CYS A 85 10.30 -16.25 -7.54
N ASN A 86 10.60 -16.40 -8.83
CA ASN A 86 11.61 -17.34 -9.29
C ASN A 86 13.04 -16.80 -9.15
N THR A 87 13.23 -15.49 -9.26
CA THR A 87 14.55 -14.85 -9.31
C THR A 87 14.83 -13.95 -8.12
N VAL A 88 13.79 -13.47 -7.42
CA VAL A 88 13.91 -12.53 -6.31
C VAL A 88 14.57 -13.16 -5.09
N SER A 89 15.48 -12.40 -4.48
CA SER A 89 16.17 -12.77 -3.24
C SER A 89 15.64 -11.98 -2.04
N THR A 90 15.95 -12.41 -0.81
CA THR A 90 15.52 -11.70 0.41
C THR A 90 15.94 -10.23 0.48
N PRO A 91 17.17 -9.80 0.09
CA PRO A 91 17.51 -8.38 0.10
C PRO A 91 16.72 -7.56 -0.93
N ASP A 92 16.23 -8.16 -2.02
CA ASP A 92 15.45 -7.43 -3.05
C ASP A 92 14.05 -7.00 -2.57
N LEU A 93 13.62 -7.53 -1.41
CA LEU A 93 12.37 -7.20 -0.73
C LEU A 93 12.49 -5.92 0.11
N GLU A 94 13.71 -5.50 0.46
CA GLU A 94 14.00 -4.19 1.05
C GLU A 94 14.34 -3.22 -0.08
N PHE A 95 13.33 -2.48 -0.55
CA PHE A 95 13.48 -1.60 -1.71
C PHE A 95 13.02 -0.17 -1.43
N SER A 96 13.62 0.76 -2.16
CA SER A 96 13.13 2.14 -2.32
C SER A 96 13.03 2.41 -3.82
N SER A 97 11.95 3.04 -4.26
CA SER A 97 11.74 3.39 -5.67
C SER A 97 11.13 4.79 -5.74
N ASP A 98 11.61 5.57 -6.70
CA ASP A 98 10.93 6.79 -7.10
C ASP A 98 9.63 6.43 -7.82
N PHE A 99 8.63 7.30 -7.70
CA PHE A 99 7.33 7.14 -8.36
C PHE A 99 6.81 8.49 -8.86
N THR A 100 5.96 8.45 -9.88
CA THR A 100 5.29 9.65 -10.39
C THR A 100 3.82 9.32 -10.62
N LEU A 101 2.93 10.10 -10.01
CA LEU A 101 1.49 9.94 -10.17
C LEU A 101 0.95 11.06 -11.05
N SER A 102 0.30 10.70 -12.16
CA SER A 102 -0.39 11.66 -13.02
C SER A 102 -1.80 11.87 -12.48
N VAL A 103 -2.06 13.07 -11.95
CA VAL A 103 -3.37 13.44 -11.39
C VAL A 103 -4.35 13.74 -12.52
N THR A 104 -5.46 13.01 -12.56
CA THR A 104 -6.50 13.11 -13.60
C THR A 104 -7.71 13.92 -13.14
N MET A 105 -7.88 14.13 -11.83
CA MET A 105 -9.02 14.85 -11.26
C MET A 105 -8.59 16.09 -10.46
N LYS A 106 -9.39 17.15 -10.51
CA LYS A 106 -9.19 18.38 -9.72
C LYS A 106 -9.86 18.23 -8.34
N THR A 107 -9.31 17.36 -7.51
CA THR A 107 -9.78 17.12 -6.13
C THR A 107 -8.58 17.15 -5.17
N GLN A 108 -8.85 17.37 -3.89
CA GLN A 108 -7.80 17.36 -2.87
C GLN A 108 -7.36 15.92 -2.63
N CYS A 109 -6.05 15.68 -2.74
CA CYS A 109 -5.43 14.43 -2.29
C CYS A 109 -5.46 14.42 -0.77
N THR A 110 -6.00 13.35 -0.19
CA THR A 110 -6.17 13.15 1.26
C THR A 110 -5.43 11.92 1.73
#